data_AF-A0A520K4E7-F1
#
_entry.id   AF-A0A520K4E7-F1
#
_cell.length_a   1.000
_cell.length_b   1.000
_cell.length_c   1.000
_cell.angle_alpha   90.00
_cell.angle_beta   90.00
_cell.angle_gamma   90.00
#
_symmetry.space_group_name_H-M   'P 1'
#
loop_
_entity.id
_entity.type
_entity.pdbx_description
1 polymer ?
#
loop_
_entity_poly.entity_id
_entity_poly.type
_entity_poly.pdbx_seq_one_letter_code
_entity_poly.pdbx_strand_id
1 'polypeptide(L)'
;MDGKIALVLVTLLVAGIGMVFSGIMIFSGTFEEPKIAPPLMPISPLTPTPPPIQTASPPPSPPPPTPAPTPTMGYPLVTYEPPTARYGRFQLLISDTQADIADFEALTLTFSHVRVFKLGDSNSEAGFRELSLERPSAELTQVVNEKAVRILNTSLEAGNYSKIELYVETVDARLWSGETADVQIPSDKLQIIKAFEITEDETTKFVFDVNVVRKGQSNEYNLLPVIAESGVVGREISEDEVLEVSG
;
A
#
# COMPACT_ATOMS: atom_id res chain seq x y z
N MET A 1 7.43 42.94 -28.01
CA MET A 1 5.99 43.29 -28.13
C MET A 1 5.47 43.42 -26.72
N ASP A 2 5.05 44.63 -26.35
CA ASP A 2 4.63 44.99 -25.00
C ASP A 2 3.39 44.18 -24.57
N GLY A 3 3.58 43.32 -23.56
CA GLY A 3 2.53 42.52 -22.96
C GLY A 3 1.75 43.35 -21.95
N LYS A 4 0.48 43.64 -22.24
CA LYS A 4 -0.45 44.30 -21.32
C LYS A 4 -0.68 43.43 -20.08
N ILE A 5 -0.54 44.05 -18.91
CA ILE A 5 -0.85 43.46 -17.59
C ILE A 5 -2.37 43.43 -17.42
N ALA A 6 -2.96 42.25 -17.20
CA ALA A 6 -4.36 42.12 -16.84
C ALA A 6 -4.50 42.12 -15.31
N LEU A 7 -5.13 43.17 -14.76
CA LEU A 7 -5.39 43.30 -13.33
C LEU A 7 -6.72 42.61 -13.01
N VAL A 8 -6.68 41.51 -12.25
CA VAL A 8 -7.88 40.82 -11.76
C VAL A 8 -8.17 41.29 -10.34
N LEU A 9 -9.27 42.03 -10.16
CA LEU A 9 -9.74 42.50 -8.86
C LEU A 9 -10.70 41.45 -8.26
N VAL A 10 -10.29 40.75 -7.21
CA VAL A 10 -11.15 39.81 -6.47
C VAL A 10 -11.63 40.50 -5.19
N THR A 11 -12.94 40.70 -5.05
CA THR A 11 -13.56 41.30 -3.86
C THR A 11 -14.34 40.22 -3.11
N LEU A 12 -13.90 39.88 -1.90
CA LEU A 12 -14.61 38.96 -1.01
C LEU A 12 -15.42 39.79 0.01
N LEU A 13 -16.75 39.68 -0.01
CA LEU A 13 -17.65 40.42 0.88
C LEU A 13 -18.06 39.49 2.03
N VAL A 14 -17.46 39.69 3.21
CA VAL A 14 -17.82 38.97 4.44
C VAL A 14 -18.74 39.86 5.26
N ALA A 15 -20.02 39.49 5.38
CA ALA A 15 -21.00 40.18 6.21
C ALA A 15 -21.01 39.56 7.61
N GLY A 16 -20.31 40.18 8.56
CA GLY A 16 -20.33 39.76 9.96
C GLY A 16 -19.17 40.35 10.76
N ILE A 17 -19.42 41.50 11.39
CA ILE A 17 -18.63 42.10 12.48
C ILE A 17 -17.17 42.45 12.10
N GLY A 18 -17.00 43.63 11.50
CA GLY A 18 -16.01 44.59 12.01
C GLY A 18 -14.52 44.41 11.66
N MET A 19 -14.14 43.93 10.47
CA MET A 19 -12.84 44.27 9.87
C MET A 19 -12.79 43.90 8.38
N VAL A 20 -12.68 44.90 7.49
CA VAL A 20 -12.52 44.67 6.04
C VAL A 20 -11.03 44.61 5.75
N PHE A 21 -10.49 43.43 5.46
CA PHE A 21 -9.12 43.28 4.96
C PHE A 21 -9.14 43.35 3.43
N SER A 22 -8.68 44.49 2.88
CA SER A 22 -8.39 44.63 1.45
C SER A 22 -6.95 44.16 1.20
N GLY A 23 -6.80 42.92 0.73
CA GLY A 23 -5.51 42.37 0.32
C GLY A 23 -5.37 42.39 -1.20
N ILE A 24 -4.49 43.23 -1.74
CA ILE A 24 -4.07 43.17 -3.14
C ILE A 24 -2.99 42.08 -3.24
N MET A 25 -3.28 40.95 -3.88
CA MET A 25 -2.24 39.99 -4.27
C MET A 25 -1.65 40.41 -5.62
N ILE A 26 -0.42 40.89 -5.59
CA ILE A 26 0.39 41.16 -6.80
C ILE A 26 1.20 39.91 -7.08
N PHE A 27 0.86 39.17 -8.13
CA PHE A 27 1.74 38.14 -8.68
C PHE A 27 2.68 38.81 -9.69
N SER A 28 3.89 39.16 -9.25
CA SER A 28 5.00 39.47 -10.15
C SER A 28 5.73 38.17 -10.49
N GLY A 29 5.19 37.43 -11.46
CA GLY A 29 5.89 36.31 -12.08
C GLY A 29 6.44 36.73 -13.44
N THR A 30 7.77 36.75 -13.59
CA THR A 30 8.41 36.82 -14.90
C THR A 30 8.38 35.40 -15.48
N PHE A 31 7.68 35.20 -16.59
CA PHE A 31 7.70 33.93 -17.31
C PHE A 31 9.07 33.75 -17.94
N GLU A 32 9.92 32.88 -17.38
CA GLU A 32 11.12 32.42 -18.08
C GLU A 32 10.72 31.42 -19.16
N GLU A 33 11.03 31.79 -20.40
CA GLU A 33 10.87 30.94 -21.58
C GLU A 33 11.73 29.67 -21.41
N PRO A 34 11.21 28.47 -21.72
CA PRO A 34 11.98 27.23 -21.60
C PRO A 34 13.24 27.30 -22.46
N LYS A 35 14.40 27.14 -21.83
CA LYS A 35 15.70 27.17 -22.49
C LYS A 35 15.80 26.02 -23.49
N ILE A 36 15.55 26.32 -24.76
CA ILE A 36 15.78 25.40 -25.88
C ILE A 36 17.26 24.98 -25.86
N ALA A 37 17.51 23.68 -25.88
CA ALA A 37 18.85 23.12 -25.89
C ALA A 37 19.68 23.67 -27.08
N PRO A 38 20.99 23.90 -26.91
CA PRO A 38 21.83 24.37 -28.00
C PRO A 38 21.90 23.33 -29.13
N PRO A 39 22.13 23.77 -30.38
CA PRO A 39 22.23 22.86 -31.53
C PRO A 39 23.42 21.90 -31.36
N LEU A 40 23.20 20.65 -31.77
CA LEU A 40 24.24 19.60 -31.80
C LEU A 40 25.42 20.05 -32.66
N MET A 41 26.62 20.07 -32.08
CA MET A 41 27.86 20.34 -32.82
C MET A 41 28.10 19.23 -33.87
N PRO A 42 28.67 19.56 -35.05
CA PRO A 42 29.04 18.54 -36.02
C PRO A 42 30.16 17.65 -35.45
N ILE A 43 29.95 16.33 -35.49
CA ILE A 43 30.96 15.34 -35.14
C ILE A 43 32.20 15.50 -36.03
N SER A 44 33.38 15.58 -35.41
CA SER A 44 34.65 15.61 -36.13
C SER A 44 34.85 14.33 -36.95
N PRO A 45 35.54 14.39 -38.10
CA PRO A 45 35.81 13.19 -38.90
C PRO A 45 36.69 12.20 -38.13
N LEU A 46 36.33 10.93 -38.25
CA LEU A 46 37.00 9.77 -37.67
C LEU A 46 38.49 9.74 -38.05
N THR A 47 39.33 9.44 -37.06
CA THR A 47 40.75 9.10 -37.24
C THR A 47 40.87 7.86 -38.14
N PRO A 48 41.82 7.80 -39.09
CA PRO A 48 41.98 6.61 -39.93
C PRO A 48 42.45 5.41 -39.09
N THR A 49 41.73 4.31 -39.24
CA THR A 49 42.07 2.99 -38.68
C THR A 49 43.44 2.54 -39.19
N PRO A 50 44.36 2.09 -38.31
CA PRO A 50 45.64 1.53 -38.76
C PRO A 50 45.40 0.22 -39.55
N PRO A 51 46.24 -0.10 -40.56
CA PRO A 51 46.11 -1.33 -41.30
C PRO A 51 46.33 -2.56 -40.40
N PRO A 52 45.64 -3.69 -40.67
CA PRO A 52 45.81 -4.90 -39.89
C PRO A 52 47.24 -5.44 -40.05
N ILE A 53 47.92 -5.66 -38.93
CA ILE A 53 49.15 -6.46 -38.90
C ILE A 53 48.73 -7.90 -39.23
N GLN A 54 49.20 -8.43 -40.36
CA GLN A 54 49.06 -9.84 -40.70
C GLN A 54 50.01 -10.66 -39.81
N THR A 55 49.49 -11.17 -38.70
CA THR A 55 50.16 -12.20 -37.91
C THR A 55 49.95 -13.54 -38.60
N ALA A 56 51.02 -14.29 -38.86
CA ALA A 56 50.96 -15.63 -39.43
C ALA A 56 50.06 -16.55 -38.59
N SER A 57 49.18 -17.32 -39.25
CA SER A 57 48.30 -18.28 -38.60
C SER A 57 49.10 -19.33 -37.80
N PRO A 58 48.73 -19.63 -36.56
CA PRO A 58 49.38 -20.68 -35.78
C PRO A 58 49.11 -22.07 -36.39
N PRO A 59 50.04 -23.03 -36.24
CA PRO A 59 49.83 -24.40 -36.72
C PRO A 59 48.65 -25.07 -36.00
N PRO A 60 47.99 -26.06 -36.62
CA PRO A 60 46.86 -26.77 -36.02
C PRO A 60 47.30 -27.51 -34.75
N SER A 61 46.47 -27.42 -33.71
CA SER A 61 46.69 -28.12 -32.43
C SER A 61 46.56 -29.65 -32.61
N PRO A 62 47.35 -30.46 -31.88
CA PRO A 62 47.19 -31.90 -31.88
C PRO A 62 45.82 -32.31 -31.31
N PRO A 63 45.25 -33.47 -31.72
CA PRO A 63 43.98 -33.94 -31.19
C PRO A 63 44.08 -34.19 -29.67
N PRO A 64 43.00 -33.97 -28.90
CA PRO A 64 43.00 -34.18 -27.47
C PRO A 64 43.21 -35.68 -27.15
N PRO A 65 43.91 -36.01 -26.04
CA PRO A 65 44.04 -37.39 -25.61
C PRO A 65 42.67 -37.98 -25.25
N THR A 66 42.45 -39.25 -25.57
CA THR A 66 41.26 -40.01 -25.18
C THR A 66 41.09 -39.99 -23.65
N PRO A 67 39.92 -39.61 -23.11
CA PRO A 67 39.72 -39.60 -21.67
C PRO A 67 39.83 -41.02 -21.10
N ALA A 68 40.62 -41.18 -20.03
CA ALA A 68 40.67 -42.41 -19.26
C ALA A 68 39.30 -42.72 -18.64
N PRO A 69 38.92 -43.99 -18.41
CA PRO A 69 37.65 -44.32 -17.78
C PRO A 69 37.56 -43.68 -16.40
N THR A 70 36.52 -42.88 -16.18
CA THR A 70 36.26 -42.20 -14.90
C THR A 70 35.91 -43.24 -13.83
N PRO A 71 36.57 -43.23 -12.65
CA PRO A 71 36.14 -44.07 -11.54
C PRO A 71 34.74 -43.63 -11.06
N THR A 72 33.76 -44.53 -11.14
CA THR A 72 32.43 -44.30 -10.57
C THR A 72 32.51 -44.35 -9.04
N MET A 73 32.67 -43.19 -8.41
CA MET A 73 32.42 -43.04 -6.97
C MET A 73 30.90 -43.00 -6.74
N GLY A 74 30.38 -43.98 -6.00
CA GLY A 74 28.98 -43.97 -5.55
C GLY A 74 28.78 -42.92 -4.47
N TYR A 75 28.26 -41.76 -4.84
CA TYR A 75 27.78 -40.77 -3.88
C TYR A 75 26.35 -41.14 -3.47
N PRO A 76 26.00 -41.13 -2.17
CA PRO A 76 24.61 -41.25 -1.78
C PRO A 76 23.83 -40.10 -2.41
N LEU A 77 22.69 -40.40 -3.04
CA LEU A 77 21.71 -39.39 -3.44
C LEU A 77 21.21 -38.72 -2.16
N VAL A 78 21.79 -37.58 -1.79
CA VAL A 78 21.24 -36.71 -0.76
C VAL A 78 20.07 -35.98 -1.42
N THR A 79 18.86 -36.49 -1.23
CA THR A 79 17.65 -35.75 -1.56
C THR A 79 17.56 -34.57 -0.60
N TYR A 80 17.90 -33.37 -1.07
CA TYR A 80 17.61 -32.14 -0.37
C TYR A 80 16.09 -31.94 -0.41
N GLU A 81 15.42 -32.29 0.69
CA GLU A 81 14.02 -31.90 0.86
C GLU A 81 14.03 -30.37 1.04
N PRO A 82 13.41 -29.60 0.13
CA PRO A 82 13.34 -28.16 0.29
C PRO A 82 12.65 -27.87 1.62
N PRO A 83 13.05 -26.82 2.37
CA PRO A 83 12.35 -26.45 3.59
C PRO A 83 10.87 -26.24 3.27
N THR A 84 10.01 -27.06 3.85
CA THR A 84 8.56 -26.90 3.70
C THR A 84 8.15 -25.63 4.43
N ALA A 85 7.59 -24.67 3.69
CA ALA A 85 6.95 -23.53 4.31
C ALA A 85 5.85 -24.03 5.24
N ARG A 86 5.90 -23.60 6.49
CA ARG A 86 4.89 -23.88 7.52
C ARG A 86 3.84 -22.79 7.46
N TYR A 87 2.59 -23.13 7.76
CA TYR A 87 1.48 -22.19 7.62
C TYR A 87 0.62 -22.16 8.88
N GLY A 88 0.10 -20.97 9.18
CA GLY A 88 -0.94 -20.75 10.17
C GLY A 88 -2.18 -20.13 9.52
N ARG A 89 -3.32 -20.19 10.22
CA ARG A 89 -4.53 -19.51 9.79
C ARG A 89 -4.49 -18.05 10.25
N PHE A 90 -4.84 -17.15 9.34
CA PHE A 90 -4.92 -15.72 9.60
C PHE A 90 -6.34 -15.22 9.35
N GLN A 91 -6.89 -14.53 10.34
CA GLN A 91 -8.16 -13.83 10.24
C GLN A 91 -7.95 -12.35 10.43
N LEU A 92 -8.43 -11.55 9.49
CA LEU A 92 -8.50 -10.09 9.62
C LEU A 92 -9.93 -9.71 9.98
N LEU A 93 -10.08 -9.01 11.10
CA LEU A 93 -11.32 -8.43 11.54
C LEU A 93 -11.23 -6.90 11.48
N ILE A 94 -12.36 -6.23 11.33
CA ILE A 94 -12.45 -4.77 11.38
C ILE A 94 -13.46 -4.35 12.44
N SER A 95 -13.07 -3.34 13.22
CA SER A 95 -13.86 -2.67 14.25
C SER A 95 -13.71 -1.16 14.11
N ASP A 96 -14.57 -0.42 14.80
CA ASP A 96 -14.52 1.04 14.90
C ASP A 96 -14.42 1.47 16.36
N THR A 97 -13.58 2.45 16.65
CA THR A 97 -13.58 3.14 17.94
C THR A 97 -14.62 4.25 17.93
N GLN A 98 -15.38 4.37 19.02
CA GLN A 98 -16.33 5.47 19.17
C GLN A 98 -15.63 6.86 19.12
N ALA A 99 -15.74 7.56 17.99
CA ALA A 99 -15.60 9.02 17.92
C ALA A 99 -16.84 9.65 17.27
N ASP A 100 -16.73 10.15 16.03
CA ASP A 100 -17.84 10.82 15.34
C ASP A 100 -18.75 9.83 14.59
N ILE A 101 -18.57 8.52 14.79
CA ILE A 101 -19.40 7.46 14.19
C ILE A 101 -20.89 7.61 14.55
N ALA A 102 -21.20 8.25 15.68
CA ALA A 102 -22.56 8.51 16.12
C ALA A 102 -23.34 9.49 15.20
N ASP A 103 -22.64 10.25 14.35
CA ASP A 103 -23.27 11.15 13.37
C ASP A 103 -23.93 10.37 12.21
N PHE A 104 -23.55 9.10 12.03
CA PHE A 104 -23.97 8.25 10.92
C PHE A 104 -25.18 7.40 11.30
N GLU A 105 -26.15 7.34 10.40
CA GLU A 105 -27.18 6.31 10.40
C GLU A 105 -26.60 4.98 9.88
N ALA A 106 -25.74 5.06 8.87
CA ALA A 106 -25.01 3.93 8.30
C ALA A 106 -23.67 4.39 7.71
N LEU A 107 -22.64 3.60 7.91
CA LEU A 107 -21.31 3.78 7.32
C LEU A 107 -20.79 2.40 6.90
N THR A 108 -21.07 2.02 5.66
CA THR A 108 -20.62 0.76 5.08
C THR A 108 -19.33 0.96 4.30
N LEU A 109 -18.33 0.11 4.56
CA LEU A 109 -17.10 0.02 3.78
C LEU A 109 -17.10 -1.27 2.98
N THR A 110 -16.69 -1.22 1.71
CA THR A 110 -16.39 -2.42 0.91
C THR A 110 -14.89 -2.50 0.66
N PHE A 111 -14.28 -3.69 0.79
CA PHE A 111 -12.82 -3.84 0.70
C PHE A 111 -12.38 -4.61 -0.54
N SER A 112 -11.34 -4.15 -1.23
CA SER A 112 -10.85 -4.79 -2.46
C SER A 112 -9.76 -5.81 -2.21
N HIS A 113 -8.74 -5.45 -1.44
CA HIS A 113 -7.57 -6.29 -1.18
C HIS A 113 -6.85 -5.84 0.10
N VAL A 114 -5.96 -6.70 0.58
CA VAL A 114 -5.05 -6.40 1.69
C VAL A 114 -3.61 -6.76 1.31
N ARG A 115 -2.65 -5.99 1.81
CA ARG A 115 -1.22 -6.35 1.76
C ARG A 115 -0.70 -6.63 3.16
N VAL A 116 -0.02 -7.76 3.31
CA VAL A 116 0.63 -8.18 4.57
C VAL A 116 2.14 -8.26 4.36
N PHE A 117 2.89 -7.62 5.25
CA PHE A 117 4.34 -7.48 5.11
C PHE A 117 5.05 -8.42 6.09
N LYS A 118 5.70 -9.47 5.56
CA LYS A 118 6.44 -10.46 6.34
C LYS A 118 7.87 -9.95 6.59
N LEU A 119 8.32 -9.96 7.84
CA LEU A 119 9.67 -9.59 8.23
C LEU A 119 10.68 -10.61 7.71
N GLY A 120 11.77 -10.12 7.10
CA GLY A 120 12.83 -10.98 6.58
C GLY A 120 12.44 -11.77 5.33
N ASP A 121 11.29 -11.49 4.71
CA ASP A 121 10.91 -12.10 3.43
C ASP A 121 11.67 -11.43 2.28
N SER A 122 12.84 -11.97 1.96
CA SER A 122 13.64 -11.58 0.80
C SER A 122 13.14 -12.23 -0.50
N ASN A 123 12.11 -13.08 -0.46
CA ASN A 123 11.62 -13.82 -1.63
C ASN A 123 10.56 -13.06 -2.43
N SER A 124 10.01 -11.97 -1.90
CA SER A 124 9.17 -11.05 -2.67
C SER A 124 9.96 -9.79 -3.01
N GLU A 125 10.02 -9.43 -4.30
CA GLU A 125 10.69 -8.19 -4.75
C GLU A 125 10.10 -6.93 -4.07
N ALA A 126 8.84 -7.01 -3.63
CA ALA A 126 8.10 -5.91 -3.04
C ALA A 126 8.01 -5.95 -1.49
N GLY A 127 8.44 -7.04 -0.84
CA GLY A 127 8.40 -7.18 0.62
C GLY A 127 7.00 -7.38 1.24
N PHE A 128 6.00 -7.74 0.43
CA PHE A 128 4.63 -8.03 0.88
C PHE A 128 3.96 -9.15 0.09
N ARG A 129 2.92 -9.75 0.69
CA ARG A 129 1.94 -10.57 -0.02
C ARG A 129 0.64 -9.79 -0.18
N GLU A 130 0.13 -9.74 -1.41
CA GLU A 130 -1.17 -9.18 -1.72
C GLU A 130 -2.23 -10.28 -1.71
N LEU A 131 -3.34 -10.04 -1.01
CA LEU A 131 -4.44 -10.98 -0.85
C LEU A 131 -5.71 -10.28 -1.33
N SER A 132 -6.26 -10.76 -2.44
CA SER A 132 -7.55 -10.28 -2.95
C SER A 132 -8.67 -10.64 -1.99
N LEU A 133 -9.59 -9.72 -1.77
CA LEU A 133 -10.79 -9.95 -0.98
C LEU A 133 -11.98 -10.17 -1.92
N GLU A 134 -12.94 -11.00 -1.49
CA GLU A 134 -14.20 -11.21 -2.22
C GLU A 134 -15.19 -10.06 -1.97
N ARG A 135 -14.70 -8.82 -1.94
CA ARG A 135 -15.49 -7.61 -1.64
C ARG A 135 -16.37 -7.71 -0.39
N PRO A 136 -15.84 -8.18 0.75
CA PRO A 136 -16.59 -8.15 2.00
C PRO A 136 -16.96 -6.71 2.33
N SER A 137 -18.11 -6.53 2.97
CA SER A 137 -18.55 -5.24 3.50
C SER A 137 -18.56 -5.23 5.02
N ALA A 138 -18.29 -4.07 5.61
CA ALA A 138 -18.38 -3.82 7.05
C ALA A 138 -19.24 -2.59 7.31
N GLU A 139 -20.33 -2.77 8.05
CA GLU A 139 -21.16 -1.67 8.54
C GLU A 139 -20.59 -1.17 9.87
N LEU A 140 -19.81 -0.09 9.84
CA LEU A 140 -19.04 0.39 10.99
C LEU A 140 -19.93 0.78 12.17
N THR A 141 -21.14 1.26 11.92
CA THR A 141 -22.10 1.58 13.00
C THR A 141 -22.53 0.35 13.82
N GLN A 142 -22.29 -0.87 13.31
CA GLN A 142 -22.61 -2.14 13.97
C GLN A 142 -21.40 -2.81 14.66
N VAL A 143 -20.19 -2.37 14.36
CA VAL A 143 -18.92 -2.95 14.86
C VAL A 143 -18.12 -1.96 15.70
N VAL A 144 -18.82 -1.22 16.56
CA VAL A 144 -18.21 -0.22 17.45
C VAL A 144 -17.69 -0.88 18.74
N ASN A 145 -16.52 -0.46 19.20
CA ASN A 145 -15.81 -0.94 20.39
C ASN A 145 -15.45 -2.43 20.31
N GLU A 146 -16.00 -3.27 21.19
CA GLU A 146 -15.62 -4.69 21.34
C GLU A 146 -16.14 -5.59 20.20
N LYS A 147 -16.95 -5.04 19.29
CA LYS A 147 -17.52 -5.78 18.17
C LYS A 147 -16.62 -5.68 16.95
N ALA A 148 -16.41 -6.79 16.26
CA ALA A 148 -15.67 -6.80 15.01
C ALA A 148 -16.31 -7.74 13.99
N VAL A 149 -16.15 -7.42 12.71
CA VAL A 149 -16.57 -8.27 11.60
C VAL A 149 -15.37 -8.83 10.86
N ARG A 150 -15.40 -10.11 10.52
CA ARG A 150 -14.31 -10.79 9.83
C ARG A 150 -14.37 -10.53 8.33
N ILE A 151 -13.35 -9.89 7.77
CA ILE A 151 -13.26 -9.56 6.33
C ILE A 151 -12.28 -10.45 5.57
N LEU A 152 -11.41 -11.18 6.26
CA LEU A 152 -10.51 -12.15 5.63
C LEU A 152 -10.35 -13.38 6.52
N ASN A 153 -10.29 -14.55 5.88
CA ASN A 153 -9.89 -15.80 6.51
C ASN A 153 -9.05 -16.60 5.51
N THR A 154 -7.76 -16.74 5.78
CA THR A 154 -6.82 -17.39 4.86
C THR A 154 -5.68 -18.11 5.59
N SER A 155 -4.78 -18.75 4.84
CA SER A 155 -3.55 -19.35 5.37
C SER A 155 -2.36 -18.49 4.98
N LEU A 156 -1.54 -18.12 5.96
CA LEU A 156 -0.28 -17.39 5.76
C LEU A 156 0.89 -18.22 6.26
N GLU A 157 2.07 -17.98 5.69
CA GLU A 157 3.28 -18.64 6.16
C GLU A 157 3.56 -18.25 7.61
N ALA A 158 4.00 -19.21 8.41
CA ALA A 158 4.45 -18.95 9.75
C ALA A 158 5.65 -17.98 9.73
N GLY A 159 5.69 -17.11 10.73
CA GLY A 159 6.74 -16.10 10.90
C GLY A 159 6.22 -14.76 11.38
N ASN A 160 7.13 -13.80 11.44
CA ASN A 160 6.86 -12.44 11.92
C ASN A 160 6.44 -11.53 10.78
N TYR A 161 5.46 -10.67 11.05
CA TYR A 161 4.93 -9.66 10.15
C TYR A 161 5.01 -8.29 10.82
N SER A 162 5.06 -7.21 10.04
CA SER A 162 5.30 -5.86 10.56
C SER A 162 4.23 -4.83 10.22
N LYS A 163 3.45 -5.09 9.17
CA LYS A 163 2.53 -4.10 8.62
C LYS A 163 1.37 -4.77 7.88
N ILE A 164 0.20 -4.16 7.98
CA ILE A 164 -0.99 -4.48 7.20
C ILE A 164 -1.44 -3.20 6.48
N GLU A 165 -1.73 -3.30 5.19
CA GLU A 165 -2.37 -2.25 4.40
C GLU A 165 -3.71 -2.78 3.88
N LEU A 166 -4.80 -2.11 4.24
CA LEU A 166 -6.17 -2.47 3.85
C LEU A 166 -6.72 -1.43 2.87
N TYR A 167 -7.22 -1.91 1.73
CA TYR A 167 -7.71 -1.05 0.65
C TYR A 167 -9.22 -1.09 0.57
N VAL A 168 -9.83 0.07 0.74
CA VAL A 168 -11.27 0.29 0.63
C VAL A 168 -11.62 0.58 -0.82
N GLU A 169 -12.60 -0.15 -1.36
CA GLU A 169 -13.15 0.04 -2.70
C GLU A 169 -14.25 1.10 -2.70
N THR A 170 -15.20 1.01 -1.77
CA THR A 170 -16.31 1.96 -1.64
C THR A 170 -16.55 2.37 -0.19
N VAL A 171 -17.03 3.61 -0.04
CA VAL A 171 -17.50 4.15 1.24
C VAL A 171 -18.93 4.66 1.03
N ASP A 172 -19.89 4.00 1.65
CA ASP A 172 -21.30 4.35 1.59
C ASP A 172 -21.71 4.91 2.95
N ALA A 173 -21.81 6.25 3.03
CA ALA A 173 -21.94 6.98 4.28
C ALA A 173 -23.21 7.84 4.31
N ARG A 174 -24.14 7.51 5.22
CA ARG A 174 -25.40 8.20 5.41
C ARG A 174 -25.52 8.76 6.82
N LEU A 175 -25.81 10.05 6.93
CA LEU A 175 -26.03 10.76 8.19
C LEU A 175 -27.48 10.62 8.64
N TRP A 176 -27.73 10.82 9.94
CA TRP A 176 -29.09 10.86 10.49
C TRP A 176 -29.98 11.97 9.91
N SER A 177 -29.39 13.01 9.31
CA SER A 177 -30.12 14.04 8.58
C SER A 177 -30.75 13.52 7.27
N GLY A 178 -30.35 12.33 6.81
CA GLY A 178 -30.68 11.76 5.51
C GLY A 178 -29.71 12.17 4.40
N GLU A 179 -28.73 13.02 4.69
CA GLU A 179 -27.69 13.44 3.74
C GLU A 179 -26.56 12.41 3.64
N THR A 180 -25.84 12.41 2.53
CA THR A 180 -24.59 11.66 2.37
C THR A 180 -23.41 12.46 2.91
N ALA A 181 -22.47 11.79 3.57
CA ALA A 181 -21.22 12.38 4.01
C ALA A 181 -20.08 12.09 3.03
N ASP A 182 -19.13 13.03 2.88
CA ASP A 182 -17.88 12.78 2.16
C ASP A 182 -16.83 12.24 3.16
N VAL A 183 -16.50 10.95 3.06
CA VAL A 183 -15.55 10.30 3.96
C VAL A 183 -14.27 9.99 3.19
N GLN A 184 -13.19 10.67 3.57
CA GLN A 184 -11.90 10.58 2.90
C GLN A 184 -10.96 9.60 3.61
N ILE A 185 -10.17 8.88 2.83
CA ILE A 185 -9.06 8.06 3.31
C ILE A 185 -7.76 8.74 2.86
N PRO A 186 -7.07 9.52 3.72
CA PRO A 186 -6.02 10.45 3.30
C PRO A 186 -4.80 9.85 2.58
N SER A 187 -4.60 8.53 2.67
CA SER A 187 -3.46 7.81 2.08
C SER A 187 -3.86 6.78 1.03
N ASP A 188 -5.10 6.87 0.51
CA ASP A 188 -5.77 5.91 -0.39
C ASP A 188 -5.94 4.49 0.19
N LYS A 189 -5.39 4.24 1.38
CA LYS A 189 -5.42 2.97 2.11
C LYS A 189 -5.38 3.23 3.60
N LEU A 190 -5.89 2.28 4.36
CA LEU A 190 -5.73 2.22 5.80
C LEU A 190 -4.47 1.39 6.09
N GLN A 191 -3.62 1.85 7.01
CA GLN A 191 -2.39 1.14 7.34
C GLN A 191 -2.16 1.03 8.85
N ILE A 192 -1.72 -0.16 9.28
CA ILE A 192 -1.28 -0.42 10.64
C ILE A 192 0.15 -0.94 10.59
N ILE A 193 1.07 -0.22 11.24
CA ILE A 193 2.46 -0.63 11.41
C ILE A 193 2.60 -1.19 12.83
N LYS A 194 2.37 -2.49 12.97
CA LYS A 194 2.45 -3.21 14.24
C LYS A 194 2.93 -4.63 13.99
N ALA A 195 3.92 -5.07 14.76
CA ALA A 195 4.47 -6.41 14.62
C ALA A 195 3.50 -7.47 15.14
N PHE A 196 3.40 -8.60 14.45
CA PHE A 196 2.62 -9.76 14.87
C PHE A 196 3.21 -11.06 14.32
N GLU A 197 2.85 -12.18 14.94
CA GLU A 197 3.33 -13.51 14.55
C GLU A 197 2.18 -14.37 14.01
N ILE A 198 2.46 -15.10 12.94
CA ILE A 198 1.65 -16.24 12.49
C ILE A 198 2.36 -17.51 12.97
N THR A 199 1.69 -18.26 13.83
CA THR A 199 2.19 -19.54 14.34
C THR A 199 1.63 -20.69 13.49
N GLU A 200 2.46 -21.69 13.22
CA GLU A 200 2.06 -22.89 12.48
C GLU A 200 0.90 -23.60 13.17
N ASP A 201 -0.06 -24.08 12.38
CA ASP A 201 -1.25 -24.83 12.84
C ASP A 201 -2.15 -24.09 13.85
N GLU A 202 -1.90 -22.79 14.07
CA GLU A 202 -2.71 -21.94 14.95
C GLU A 202 -3.53 -20.92 14.15
N THR A 203 -4.56 -20.37 14.79
CA THR A 203 -5.34 -19.25 14.22
C THR A 203 -4.93 -17.94 14.90
N THR A 204 -4.34 -17.04 14.12
CA THR A 204 -4.07 -15.66 14.52
C THR A 204 -5.23 -14.77 14.07
N LYS A 205 -5.92 -14.14 15.02
CA LYS A 205 -6.96 -13.13 14.77
C LYS A 205 -6.35 -11.74 14.96
N PHE A 206 -6.37 -10.92 13.91
CA PHE A 206 -5.93 -9.53 13.96
C PHE A 206 -7.13 -8.60 13.79
N VAL A 207 -7.36 -7.73 14.78
CA VAL A 207 -8.36 -6.66 14.69
C VAL A 207 -7.71 -5.42 14.11
N PHE A 208 -8.28 -4.91 13.02
CA PHE A 208 -7.92 -3.68 12.37
C PHE A 208 -8.95 -2.63 12.78
N ASP A 209 -8.58 -1.81 13.76
CA ASP A 209 -9.47 -0.79 14.28
C ASP A 209 -9.37 0.51 13.48
N VAL A 210 -10.51 1.11 13.18
CA VAL A 210 -10.62 2.39 12.45
C VAL A 210 -11.41 3.41 13.27
N ASN A 211 -11.36 4.65 12.83
CA ASN A 211 -12.11 5.72 13.45
C ASN A 211 -12.49 6.77 12.40
N VAL A 212 -13.74 7.22 12.45
CA VAL A 212 -14.23 8.31 11.61
C VAL A 212 -14.22 9.63 12.40
N VAL A 213 -13.61 10.66 11.82
CA VAL A 213 -13.42 11.98 12.46
C VAL A 213 -13.91 13.09 11.55
N ARG A 214 -14.78 13.96 12.05
CA ARG A 214 -15.34 15.10 11.32
C ARG A 214 -14.28 16.15 11.02
N LYS A 215 -14.30 16.68 9.79
CA LYS A 215 -13.41 17.77 9.34
C LYS A 215 -14.09 19.11 9.55
N GLY A 216 -13.73 19.79 10.65
CA GLY A 216 -14.24 21.13 10.94
C GLY A 216 -15.77 21.15 11.09
N GLN A 217 -16.45 22.07 10.39
CA GLN A 217 -17.91 22.26 10.49
C GLN A 217 -18.67 21.76 9.25
N SER A 218 -18.03 21.08 8.30
CA SER A 218 -18.69 20.51 7.14
C SER A 218 -19.19 19.08 7.40
N ASN A 219 -19.88 18.50 6.40
CA ASN A 219 -20.22 17.07 6.34
C ASN A 219 -19.08 16.24 5.71
N GLU A 220 -17.84 16.69 5.87
CA GLU A 220 -16.65 15.95 5.46
C GLU A 220 -16.01 15.25 6.66
N TYR A 221 -15.49 14.05 6.45
CA TYR A 221 -14.87 13.23 7.49
C TYR A 221 -13.59 12.58 6.98
N ASN A 222 -12.72 12.16 7.90
CA ASN A 222 -11.60 11.30 7.61
C ASN A 222 -11.83 9.94 8.28
N LEU A 223 -11.56 8.87 7.55
CA LEU A 223 -11.43 7.53 8.11
C LEU A 223 -9.94 7.26 8.39
N LEU A 224 -9.62 6.98 9.64
CA LEU A 224 -8.26 6.85 10.13
C LEU A 224 -8.04 5.49 10.81
N PRO A 225 -6.88 4.85 10.65
CA PRO A 225 -6.55 3.65 11.41
C PRO A 225 -6.20 3.99 12.88
N VAL A 226 -6.60 3.13 13.82
CA VAL A 226 -6.28 3.27 15.26
C VAL A 226 -5.24 2.24 15.68
N ILE A 227 -3.97 2.63 15.66
CA ILE A 227 -2.83 1.72 15.91
C ILE A 227 -2.81 1.13 17.33
N ALA A 228 -3.26 1.90 18.32
CA ALA A 228 -3.23 1.49 19.72
C ALA A 228 -4.18 0.31 20.00
N GLU A 229 -5.36 0.34 19.40
CA GLU A 229 -6.45 -0.63 19.60
C GLU A 229 -6.42 -1.77 18.58
N SER A 230 -5.77 -1.55 17.44
CA SER A 230 -5.49 -2.62 16.47
C SER A 230 -4.47 -3.63 17.00
N GLY A 231 -4.59 -4.89 16.63
CA GLY A 231 -3.57 -5.90 16.93
C GLY A 231 -4.08 -7.34 16.94
N VAL A 232 -3.18 -8.25 17.27
CA VAL A 232 -3.56 -9.65 17.52
C VAL A 232 -4.34 -9.70 18.82
N VAL A 233 -5.53 -10.27 18.75
CA VAL A 233 -6.30 -10.60 19.95
C VAL A 233 -5.81 -11.95 20.44
N GLY A 234 -5.61 -12.07 21.76
CA GLY A 234 -5.14 -13.31 22.37
C GLY A 234 -6.05 -14.51 22.10
N ARG A 235 -5.62 -15.70 22.55
CA ARG A 235 -6.40 -16.94 22.47
C ARG A 235 -7.62 -16.92 23.40
N GLU A 236 -8.53 -15.97 23.22
CA GLU A 236 -9.87 -15.94 23.83
C GLU A 236 -10.61 -14.75 23.22
N ILE A 237 -11.15 -14.94 22.01
CA ILE A 237 -12.36 -14.22 21.61
C ILE A 237 -13.44 -15.27 21.59
N SER A 238 -14.46 -15.09 22.42
CA SER A 238 -15.65 -15.93 22.38
C SER A 238 -16.27 -15.83 20.98
N GLU A 239 -16.77 -16.95 20.45
CA GLU A 239 -17.39 -16.98 19.10
C GLU A 239 -18.61 -16.04 19.01
N ASP A 240 -19.13 -15.60 20.16
CA ASP A 240 -20.29 -14.73 20.31
C ASP A 240 -20.04 -13.25 19.94
N GLU A 241 -18.78 -12.81 19.82
CA GLU A 241 -18.41 -11.41 19.53
C GLU A 241 -17.99 -11.16 18.07
N VAL A 242 -17.89 -12.22 17.26
CA VAL A 242 -17.49 -12.13 15.85
C VAL A 242 -18.72 -12.21 14.96
N LEU A 243 -19.03 -11.12 14.25
CA LEU A 243 -20.10 -11.14 13.26
C LEU A 243 -19.64 -11.84 11.98
N GLU A 244 -20.45 -12.77 11.48
CA GLU A 244 -20.26 -13.41 10.17
C GLU A 244 -20.79 -12.49 9.07
N VAL A 245 -19.98 -12.24 8.04
CA VAL A 245 -20.44 -11.54 6.84
C VAL A 245 -21.39 -12.48 6.10
N SER A 246 -22.67 -12.11 5.99
CA SER A 246 -23.60 -12.82 5.11
C SER A 246 -23.24 -12.48 3.66
N GLY A 247 -22.79 -13.49 2.91
CA GLY A 247 -22.55 -13.39 1.47
C GLY A 247 -23.84 -13.35 0.66
#